data_AF-A0AAV9U0C5-F1
#
_entry.id   AF-A0AAV9U0C5-F1
#
_cell.length_a   1.000
_cell.length_b   1.000
_cell.length_c   1.000
_cell.angle_alpha   90.00
_cell.angle_beta   90.00
_cell.angle_gamma   90.00
#
_symmetry.space_group_name_H-M   'P 1'
#
loop_
_entity.id
_entity.type
_entity.pdbx_description
1 polymer ?
#
loop_
_entity_poly.entity_id
_entity_poly.type
_entity_poly.pdbx_seq_one_letter_code
_entity_poly.pdbx_strand_id
1 'polypeptide(L)'
;MDADFAETLACAAPGIEVKLAISFDRMSSSGLKEVQHGLEYLQHVLAEVIGHREDPTANDWAPRWPLNNFLIPGFKLSQGNDLKRFRKLQDGFEYNFTTQTVSCMERLLARTDIDDHRCNSLLKLCMSVLRGAMLLHKASRKVFARQNPMDLLIFMLKDTGHSPSFRVDVIDTIVAATMGSPATMRTFEEREGVATMADMPGVLRGSGVVSVRILAVFNILLGQEEEARQTAISASQTWMEVNPLGQPTLLCGPRHHKLDERRRYLM
;
A
#
# COMPACT_ATOMS: atom_id res chain seq x y z
N MET A 1 -16.67 -31.97 17.72
CA MET A 1 -15.80 -30.87 18.18
C MET A 1 -14.60 -31.55 18.77
N ASP A 2 -13.61 -31.81 17.93
CA ASP A 2 -12.59 -32.80 18.20
C ASP A 2 -11.50 -32.22 19.11
N ALA A 3 -11.30 -32.90 20.23
CA ALA A 3 -10.33 -32.58 21.28
C ALA A 3 -8.87 -32.62 20.81
N ASP A 4 -8.62 -33.14 19.61
CA ASP A 4 -7.29 -33.29 19.01
C ASP A 4 -6.65 -31.95 18.60
N PHE A 5 -7.45 -30.90 18.37
CA PHE A 5 -6.91 -29.58 17.98
C PHE A 5 -6.31 -28.80 19.16
N ALA A 6 -6.70 -29.15 20.39
CA ALA A 6 -6.21 -28.47 21.59
C ALA A 6 -4.88 -29.04 22.11
N GLU A 7 -4.57 -30.31 21.79
CA GLU A 7 -3.41 -31.01 22.35
C GLU A 7 -2.12 -30.80 21.54
N THR A 8 -2.21 -30.28 20.31
CA THR A 8 -1.02 -29.91 19.49
C THR A 8 -0.43 -28.53 19.84
N LEU A 9 -1.04 -27.78 20.77
CA LEU A 9 -0.65 -26.41 21.14
C LEU A 9 0.44 -26.33 22.23
N ALA A 10 1.01 -27.45 22.66
CA ALA A 10 2.10 -27.50 23.64
C ALA A 10 3.52 -27.34 23.04
N CYS A 11 3.66 -27.24 21.72
CA CYS A 11 4.94 -26.93 21.07
C CYS A 11 5.10 -25.41 20.88
N ALA A 12 6.34 -24.92 20.97
CA ALA A 12 6.73 -23.51 20.83
C ALA A 12 5.85 -22.75 19.83
N ALA A 13 5.36 -21.57 20.23
CA ALA A 13 4.47 -20.74 19.41
C ALA A 13 4.99 -20.70 17.95
N PRO A 14 4.14 -21.01 16.96
CA PRO A 14 4.58 -21.19 15.58
C PRO A 14 5.29 -19.92 15.09
N GLY A 15 6.40 -20.10 14.37
CA GLY A 15 7.14 -18.98 13.76
C GLY A 15 6.26 -18.19 12.79
N ILE A 16 6.65 -16.93 12.53
CA ILE A 16 5.90 -16.00 11.66
C ILE A 16 5.62 -16.62 10.29
N GLU A 17 6.55 -17.40 9.73
CA GLU A 17 6.41 -18.11 8.46
C GLU A 17 5.21 -19.07 8.45
N VAL A 18 5.06 -19.85 9.52
CA VAL A 18 3.98 -20.82 9.65
C VAL A 18 2.64 -20.08 9.77
N LYS A 19 2.60 -19.00 10.54
CA LYS A 19 1.40 -18.16 10.68
C LYS A 19 0.99 -17.55 9.33
N LEU A 20 1.95 -17.03 8.57
CA LEU A 20 1.72 -16.51 7.22
C LEU A 20 1.22 -17.61 6.27
N ALA A 21 1.85 -18.78 6.29
CA ALA A 21 1.44 -19.90 5.43
C ALA A 21 -0.01 -20.33 5.71
N ILE A 22 -0.39 -20.48 6.99
CA ILE A 22 -1.76 -20.82 7.40
C ILE A 22 -2.75 -19.75 6.93
N SER A 23 -2.42 -18.48 7.10
CA SER A 23 -3.26 -17.38 6.61
C SER A 23 -3.44 -17.42 5.09
N PHE A 24 -2.37 -17.65 4.34
CA PHE A 24 -2.42 -17.63 2.88
C PHE A 24 -3.20 -18.81 2.32
N ASP A 25 -3.05 -20.00 2.91
CA ASP A 25 -3.87 -21.16 2.59
C ASP A 25 -5.37 -20.86 2.76
N ARG A 26 -5.73 -20.27 3.91
CA ARG A 26 -7.11 -19.84 4.21
C ARG A 26 -7.62 -18.77 3.23
N MET A 27 -6.80 -17.77 2.90
CA MET A 27 -7.15 -16.77 1.89
C MET A 27 -7.34 -17.40 0.51
N SER A 28 -6.59 -18.45 0.18
CA SER A 28 -6.67 -19.13 -1.12
C SER A 28 -7.90 -20.02 -1.26
N SER A 29 -8.57 -20.35 -0.14
CA SER A 29 -9.76 -21.19 -0.12
C SER A 29 -10.96 -20.58 -0.87
N SER A 30 -11.91 -21.43 -1.26
CA SER A 30 -13.18 -21.02 -1.88
C SER A 30 -14.20 -20.49 -0.87
N GLY A 31 -14.03 -20.84 0.41
CA GLY A 31 -14.95 -20.49 1.48
C GLY A 31 -14.73 -19.07 1.98
N LEU A 32 -15.79 -18.26 1.98
CA LEU A 32 -15.70 -16.84 2.36
C LEU A 32 -15.38 -16.64 3.85
N LYS A 33 -15.78 -17.57 4.72
CA LYS A 33 -15.49 -17.50 6.16
C LYS A 33 -14.01 -17.79 6.42
N GLU A 34 -13.46 -18.73 5.66
CA GLU A 34 -12.07 -19.12 5.69
C GLU A 34 -11.20 -17.97 5.17
N VAL A 35 -11.60 -17.33 4.06
CA VAL A 35 -10.96 -16.09 3.58
C VAL A 35 -10.96 -15.00 4.64
N GLN A 36 -12.12 -14.76 5.26
CA GLN A 36 -12.27 -13.77 6.34
C GLN A 36 -11.32 -14.08 7.51
N HIS A 37 -11.34 -15.31 8.02
CA HIS A 37 -10.47 -15.74 9.12
C HIS A 37 -8.99 -15.65 8.74
N GLY A 38 -8.63 -15.95 7.49
CA GLY A 38 -7.26 -15.80 6.99
C GLY A 38 -6.79 -14.35 7.06
N LEU A 39 -7.61 -13.41 6.62
CA LEU A 39 -7.35 -11.97 6.64
C LEU A 39 -7.33 -11.38 8.05
N GLU A 40 -8.24 -11.79 8.94
CA GLU A 40 -8.24 -11.41 10.36
C GLU A 40 -6.97 -11.93 11.05
N TYR A 41 -6.59 -13.19 10.79
CA TYR A 41 -5.36 -13.77 11.33
C TYR A 41 -4.11 -13.02 10.86
N LEU A 42 -4.08 -12.56 9.60
CA LEU A 42 -3.01 -11.69 9.10
C LEU A 42 -2.91 -10.36 9.86
N GLN A 43 -4.04 -9.75 10.27
CA GLN A 43 -4.01 -8.54 11.10
C GLN A 43 -3.39 -8.81 12.48
N HIS A 44 -3.72 -9.95 13.10
CA HIS A 44 -3.10 -10.36 14.37
C HIS A 44 -1.60 -10.60 14.21
N VAL A 45 -1.14 -11.22 13.11
CA VAL A 45 0.29 -11.37 12.82
C VAL A 45 0.97 -10.01 12.69
N LEU A 46 0.35 -9.04 12.00
CA LEU A 46 0.90 -7.69 11.91
C LEU A 46 0.98 -7.02 13.28
N ALA A 47 -0.06 -7.17 14.12
CA ALA A 47 -0.10 -6.65 15.48
C ALA A 47 1.01 -7.25 16.36
N GLU A 48 1.22 -8.56 16.28
CA GLU A 48 2.29 -9.25 16.99
C GLU A 48 3.68 -8.77 16.54
N VAL A 49 3.89 -8.64 15.22
CA VAL A 49 5.16 -8.17 14.64
C VAL A 49 5.54 -6.77 15.12
N ILE A 50 4.55 -5.89 15.32
CA ILE A 50 4.80 -4.53 15.81
C ILE A 50 5.01 -4.47 17.33
N GLY A 51 4.83 -5.59 18.05
CA GLY A 51 4.96 -5.68 19.50
C GLY A 51 3.67 -5.44 20.27
N HIS A 52 2.51 -5.47 19.60
CA HIS A 52 1.22 -5.49 20.27
C HIS A 52 0.90 -6.93 20.68
N ARG A 53 1.02 -7.20 21.98
CA ARG A 53 0.59 -8.47 22.56
C ARG A 53 -0.77 -8.21 23.21
N GLU A 54 -1.84 -8.73 22.62
CA GLU A 54 -3.15 -8.72 23.24
C GLU A 54 -3.06 -9.54 24.54
N ASP A 55 -3.31 -8.92 25.68
CA ASP A 55 -3.56 -9.66 26.92
C ASP A 55 -4.94 -10.33 26.78
N PRO A 56 -5.05 -11.67 26.89
CA PRO A 56 -6.29 -12.39 26.63
C PRO A 56 -7.42 -12.15 27.65
N THR A 57 -7.26 -11.21 28.58
CA THR A 57 -8.22 -10.89 29.65
C THR A 57 -9.02 -9.60 29.42
N ALA A 58 -8.73 -8.82 28.36
CA ALA A 58 -9.46 -7.60 28.05
C ALA A 58 -10.67 -7.90 27.15
N ASN A 59 -11.84 -8.11 27.76
CA ASN A 59 -13.11 -8.50 27.14
C ASN A 59 -13.80 -7.38 26.31
N ASP A 60 -13.06 -6.38 25.82
CA ASP A 60 -13.60 -5.29 24.99
C ASP A 60 -13.22 -5.50 23.52
N TRP A 61 -13.92 -6.44 22.90
CA TRP A 61 -13.83 -6.70 21.47
C TRP A 61 -14.55 -5.58 20.69
N ALA A 62 -13.82 -4.50 20.42
CA ALA A 62 -14.16 -3.62 19.32
C ALA A 62 -12.87 -3.11 18.68
N PRO A 63 -12.40 -3.72 17.58
CA PRO A 63 -11.37 -3.10 16.75
C PRO A 63 -12.04 -2.00 15.91
N ARG A 64 -12.48 -0.91 16.57
CA ARG A 64 -12.53 0.38 15.89
C ARG A 64 -11.10 0.88 15.92
N TRP A 65 -10.28 0.53 14.93
CA TRP A 65 -9.11 1.34 14.62
C TRP A 65 -9.64 2.65 14.02
N PRO A 66 -9.72 3.76 14.76
CA PRO A 66 -10.05 5.02 14.15
C PRO A 66 -8.74 5.47 13.49
N LEU A 67 -8.67 5.39 12.16
CA LEU A 67 -7.57 5.97 11.38
C LEU A 67 -7.35 7.48 11.63
N ASN A 68 -8.17 8.09 12.50
CA ASN A 68 -8.08 9.47 12.94
C ASN A 68 -7.26 9.72 14.22
N ASN A 69 -6.94 8.70 15.03
CA ASN A 69 -6.07 8.90 16.19
C ASN A 69 -4.75 8.16 15.98
N PHE A 70 -3.85 8.80 15.23
CA PHE A 70 -2.44 8.46 15.28
C PHE A 70 -1.95 8.66 16.71
N LEU A 71 -1.22 7.66 17.23
CA LEU A 71 -0.58 7.57 18.55
C LEU A 71 -1.45 6.90 19.64
N ILE A 72 -1.30 5.58 19.76
CA ILE A 72 -1.49 4.88 21.05
C ILE A 72 -0.34 5.35 21.96
N PRO A 73 -0.61 6.12 23.03
CA PRO A 73 0.45 6.57 23.94
C PRO A 73 1.09 5.35 24.60
N GLY A 74 2.40 5.19 24.44
CA GLY A 74 3.16 4.06 25.00
C GLY A 74 3.50 2.94 24.00
N PHE A 75 3.11 3.06 22.73
CA PHE A 75 3.50 2.10 21.70
C PHE A 75 5.01 2.17 21.39
N LYS A 76 5.80 1.34 22.07
CA LYS A 76 7.18 1.08 21.66
C LYS A 76 7.12 0.01 20.57
N LEU A 77 7.34 0.42 19.33
CA LEU A 77 7.63 -0.51 18.23
C LEU A 77 8.65 -1.52 18.74
N SER A 78 8.29 -2.79 18.76
CA SER A 78 9.26 -3.84 19.00
C SER A 78 10.33 -3.68 17.93
N GLN A 79 11.51 -3.17 18.30
CA GLN A 79 12.73 -3.31 17.48
C GLN A 79 13.23 -4.77 17.51
N GLY A 80 12.37 -5.70 17.91
CA GLY A 80 12.66 -7.11 18.07
C GLY A 80 13.01 -7.79 16.75
N ASN A 81 13.58 -8.98 16.92
CA ASN A 81 13.97 -9.86 15.83
C ASN A 81 12.80 -10.19 14.89
N ASP A 82 11.57 -10.14 15.38
CA ASP A 82 10.35 -10.46 14.64
C ASP A 82 10.03 -9.46 13.53
N LEU A 83 10.22 -8.16 13.73
CA LEU A 83 10.04 -7.16 12.67
C LEU A 83 11.10 -7.29 11.58
N LYS A 84 12.36 -7.57 11.96
CA LYS A 84 13.44 -7.81 10.99
C LYS A 84 13.17 -9.09 10.19
N ARG A 85 12.73 -10.16 10.87
CA ARG A 85 12.38 -11.43 10.26
C ARG A 85 11.19 -11.28 9.32
N PHE A 86 10.12 -10.62 9.76
CA PHE A 86 8.97 -10.29 8.93
C PHE A 86 9.40 -9.56 7.66
N ARG A 87 10.18 -8.48 7.77
CA ARG A 87 10.68 -7.74 6.59
C ARG A 87 11.47 -8.63 5.64
N LYS A 88 12.37 -9.47 6.16
CA LYS A 88 13.13 -10.42 5.34
C LYS A 88 12.23 -11.43 4.61
N LEU A 89 11.15 -11.88 5.24
CA LEU A 89 10.14 -12.73 4.59
C LEU A 89 9.37 -11.97 3.52
N GLN A 90 9.10 -10.68 3.73
CA GLN A 90 8.42 -9.83 2.76
C GLN A 90 9.26 -9.51 1.51
N ASP A 91 10.59 -9.59 1.59
CA ASP A 91 11.48 -9.46 0.43
C ASP A 91 11.33 -10.64 -0.55
N GLY A 92 10.96 -11.82 -0.04
CA GLY A 92 10.67 -13.01 -0.84
C GLY A 92 9.27 -12.97 -1.45
N PHE A 93 9.08 -13.62 -2.59
CA PHE A 93 7.76 -13.66 -3.25
C PHE A 93 6.74 -14.53 -2.48
N GLU A 94 7.16 -15.69 -1.97
CA GLU A 94 6.29 -16.68 -1.33
C GLU A 94 5.54 -16.11 -0.14
N TYR A 95 6.25 -15.35 0.71
CA TYR A 95 5.70 -14.76 1.92
C TYR A 95 5.31 -13.29 1.76
N ASN A 96 5.32 -12.74 0.54
CA ASN A 96 4.96 -11.35 0.29
C ASN A 96 3.46 -11.14 0.49
N PHE A 97 3.15 -10.56 1.63
CA PHE A 97 1.81 -10.28 2.12
C PHE A 97 1.00 -9.44 1.14
N THR A 98 1.62 -8.40 0.56
CA THR A 98 0.97 -7.51 -0.41
C THR A 98 0.55 -8.25 -1.67
N THR A 99 1.41 -9.10 -2.21
CA THR A 99 1.12 -9.89 -3.41
C THR A 99 -0.02 -10.87 -3.14
N GLN A 100 0.04 -11.60 -2.02
CA GLN A 100 -0.99 -12.56 -1.65
C GLN A 100 -2.36 -11.91 -1.42
N THR A 101 -2.38 -10.72 -0.78
CA THR A 101 -3.62 -9.98 -0.57
C THR A 101 -4.18 -9.40 -1.86
N VAL A 102 -3.35 -8.90 -2.78
CA VAL A 102 -3.82 -8.45 -4.10
C VAL A 102 -4.46 -9.61 -4.88
N SER A 103 -3.82 -10.78 -4.91
CA SER A 103 -4.40 -11.98 -5.54
C SER A 103 -5.71 -12.43 -4.87
N CYS A 104 -5.87 -12.17 -3.56
CA CYS A 104 -7.13 -12.40 -2.85
C CYS A 104 -8.22 -11.43 -3.32
N MET A 105 -7.89 -10.13 -3.45
CA MET A 105 -8.83 -9.13 -3.95
C MET A 105 -9.28 -9.40 -5.38
N GLU A 106 -8.37 -9.77 -6.28
CA GLU A 106 -8.70 -10.16 -7.66
C GLU A 106 -9.72 -11.30 -7.68
N ARG A 107 -9.50 -12.35 -6.86
CA ARG A 107 -10.44 -13.48 -6.75
C ARG A 107 -11.78 -13.04 -6.16
N LEU A 108 -11.80 -12.18 -5.15
CA LEU A 108 -13.04 -11.67 -4.56
C LEU A 108 -13.85 -10.86 -5.57
N LEU A 109 -13.20 -10.01 -6.37
CA LEU A 109 -13.85 -9.20 -7.41
C LEU A 109 -14.32 -10.04 -8.61
N ALA A 110 -13.68 -11.18 -8.87
CA ALA A 110 -14.10 -12.11 -9.92
C ALA A 110 -15.31 -12.98 -9.52
N ARG A 111 -15.72 -12.97 -8.25
CA ARG A 111 -16.86 -13.77 -7.77
C ARG A 111 -18.18 -13.10 -8.11
N THR A 112 -19.07 -13.86 -8.74
CA THR A 112 -20.46 -13.45 -9.03
C THR A 112 -21.47 -14.07 -8.07
N ASP A 113 -21.02 -14.97 -7.19
CA ASP A 113 -21.86 -15.77 -6.29
C ASP A 113 -22.01 -15.16 -4.89
N ILE A 114 -21.51 -13.93 -4.70
CA ILE A 114 -21.49 -13.22 -3.43
C ILE A 114 -22.24 -11.90 -3.54
N ASP A 115 -22.97 -11.54 -2.48
CA ASP A 115 -23.60 -10.23 -2.42
C ASP A 115 -22.55 -9.11 -2.25
N ASP A 116 -22.85 -7.95 -2.80
CA ASP A 116 -21.96 -6.79 -2.80
C ASP A 116 -21.54 -6.38 -1.38
N HIS A 117 -22.42 -6.51 -0.39
CA HIS A 117 -22.12 -6.10 0.98
C HIS A 117 -21.03 -6.99 1.60
N ARG A 118 -21.13 -8.30 1.43
CA ARG A 118 -20.13 -9.26 1.90
C ARG A 118 -18.81 -9.13 1.13
N CYS A 119 -18.87 -8.95 -0.19
CA CYS A 119 -17.68 -8.67 -0.99
C CYS A 119 -16.95 -7.42 -0.50
N ASN A 120 -17.68 -6.31 -0.33
CA ASN A 120 -17.13 -5.03 0.11
C ASN A 120 -16.51 -5.12 1.51
N SER A 121 -17.09 -5.93 2.40
CA SER A 121 -16.57 -6.15 3.75
C SER A 121 -15.20 -6.85 3.73
N LEU A 122 -15.05 -7.88 2.89
CA LEU A 122 -13.77 -8.59 2.72
C LEU A 122 -12.73 -7.72 2.02
N LEU A 123 -13.12 -6.96 1.00
CA LEU A 123 -12.24 -6.02 0.32
C LEU A 123 -11.73 -4.92 1.27
N LYS A 124 -12.57 -4.40 2.17
CA LYS A 124 -12.13 -3.49 3.24
C LYS A 124 -11.10 -4.12 4.16
N LEU A 125 -11.29 -5.39 4.51
CA LEU A 125 -10.35 -6.13 5.33
C LEU A 125 -8.99 -6.30 4.61
N CYS A 126 -9.01 -6.67 3.32
CA CYS A 126 -7.82 -6.68 2.47
C CYS A 126 -7.11 -5.32 2.42
N MET A 127 -7.85 -4.22 2.25
CA MET A 127 -7.28 -2.87 2.22
C MET A 127 -6.64 -2.47 3.57
N SER A 128 -7.25 -2.83 4.70
CA SER A 128 -6.63 -2.63 6.02
C SER A 128 -5.30 -3.39 6.15
N VAL A 129 -5.31 -4.67 5.78
CA VAL A 129 -4.16 -5.58 5.76
C VAL A 129 -3.03 -5.05 4.85
N LEU A 130 -3.36 -4.59 3.64
CA LEU A 130 -2.43 -3.99 2.69
C LEU A 130 -1.76 -2.72 3.23
N ARG A 131 -2.56 -1.80 3.79
CA ARG A 131 -2.05 -0.56 4.39
C ARG A 131 -1.05 -0.87 5.50
N GLY A 132 -1.39 -1.79 6.41
CA GLY A 132 -0.49 -2.24 7.46
C GLY A 132 0.82 -2.81 6.91
N ALA A 133 0.75 -3.71 5.94
CA ALA A 133 1.93 -4.32 5.33
C ALA A 133 2.86 -3.29 4.66
N MET A 134 2.30 -2.34 3.89
CA MET A 134 3.08 -1.30 3.21
C MET A 134 3.69 -0.25 4.15
N LEU A 135 3.16 -0.11 5.37
CA LEU A 135 3.75 0.71 6.42
C LEU A 135 4.96 0.00 7.07
N LEU A 136 4.87 -1.30 7.29
CA LEU A 136 5.97 -2.09 7.89
C LEU A 136 7.08 -2.43 6.90
N HIS A 137 6.74 -2.63 5.63
CA HIS A 137 7.66 -3.01 4.56
C HIS A 137 7.46 -2.12 3.32
N LYS A 138 8.20 -1.00 3.26
CA LYS A 138 8.09 -0.01 2.19
C LYS A 138 8.33 -0.60 0.79
N ALA A 139 9.21 -1.60 0.65
CA ALA A 139 9.50 -2.19 -0.65
C ALA A 139 8.31 -2.95 -1.27
N SER A 140 7.32 -3.39 -0.47
CA SER A 140 6.08 -3.99 -0.98
C SER A 140 5.25 -3.03 -1.83
N ARG A 141 5.43 -1.71 -1.70
CA ARG A 141 4.76 -0.69 -2.53
C ARG A 141 5.05 -0.86 -4.03
N LYS A 142 6.19 -1.49 -4.37
CA LYS A 142 6.59 -1.79 -5.75
C LYS A 142 5.59 -2.72 -6.47
N VAL A 143 4.78 -3.49 -5.74
CA VAL A 143 3.71 -4.30 -6.33
C VAL A 143 2.74 -3.43 -7.14
N PHE A 144 2.43 -2.23 -6.62
CA PHE A 144 1.53 -1.27 -7.26
C PHE A 144 2.20 -0.40 -8.35
N ALA A 145 3.52 -0.51 -8.55
CA ALA A 145 4.17 0.05 -9.74
C ALA A 145 3.88 -0.78 -11.01
N ARG A 146 3.12 -1.87 -10.87
CA ARG A 146 2.60 -2.66 -11.98
C ARG A 146 1.18 -2.21 -12.29
N GLN A 147 0.84 -2.26 -13.57
CA GLN A 147 -0.45 -1.85 -14.09
C GLN A 147 -1.62 -2.59 -13.42
N ASN A 148 -1.59 -3.93 -13.37
CA ASN A 148 -2.75 -4.72 -12.94
C ASN A 148 -3.18 -4.46 -11.47
N PRO A 149 -2.28 -4.50 -10.46
CA PRO A 149 -2.65 -4.12 -9.09
C PRO A 149 -3.16 -2.69 -8.94
N MET A 150 -2.63 -1.75 -9.74
CA MET A 150 -3.08 -0.35 -9.72
C MET A 150 -4.47 -0.19 -10.35
N ASP A 151 -4.70 -0.85 -11.48
CA ASP A 151 -6.00 -0.89 -12.16
C ASP A 151 -7.09 -1.43 -11.23
N LEU A 152 -6.77 -2.42 -10.40
CA LEU A 152 -7.70 -2.94 -9.40
C LEU A 152 -8.18 -1.86 -8.41
N LEU A 153 -7.24 -1.05 -7.89
CA LEU A 153 -7.57 0.05 -6.98
C LEU A 153 -8.40 1.13 -7.69
N ILE A 154 -8.01 1.50 -8.91
CA ILE A 154 -8.72 2.52 -9.69
C ILE A 154 -10.11 2.03 -10.11
N PHE A 155 -10.27 0.75 -10.45
CA PHE A 155 -11.55 0.14 -10.76
C PHE A 155 -12.53 0.24 -9.59
N MET A 156 -12.10 -0.16 -8.39
CA MET A 156 -12.90 -0.02 -7.17
C MET A 156 -13.19 1.45 -6.82
N LEU A 157 -12.32 2.37 -7.23
CA LEU A 157 -12.56 3.80 -7.03
C LEU A 157 -13.63 4.34 -8.00
N LYS A 158 -13.61 3.90 -9.26
CA LYS A 158 -14.57 4.30 -10.30
C LYS A 158 -15.99 3.82 -10.03
N ASP A 159 -16.14 2.67 -9.35
CA ASP A 159 -17.46 2.11 -9.11
C ASP A 159 -18.30 2.98 -8.14
N THR A 160 -19.32 3.61 -8.72
CA THR A 160 -20.26 4.49 -8.01
C THR A 160 -21.21 3.73 -7.08
N GLY A 161 -21.35 2.41 -7.22
CA GLY A 161 -22.16 1.55 -6.36
C GLY A 161 -21.60 1.40 -4.95
N HIS A 162 -20.31 1.64 -4.76
CA HIS A 162 -19.69 1.54 -3.44
C HIS A 162 -20.02 2.71 -2.52
N SER A 163 -20.17 2.39 -1.22
CA SER A 163 -20.38 3.38 -0.16
C SER A 163 -19.24 4.41 -0.08
N PRO A 164 -19.49 5.65 0.39
CA PRO A 164 -18.44 6.65 0.59
C PRO A 164 -17.31 6.16 1.50
N SER A 165 -17.64 5.39 2.54
CA SER A 165 -16.64 4.79 3.44
C SER A 165 -15.71 3.81 2.72
N PHE A 166 -16.25 2.98 1.82
CA PHE A 166 -15.44 2.07 1.02
C PHE A 166 -14.46 2.81 0.12
N ARG A 167 -14.91 3.89 -0.54
CA ARG A 167 -14.03 4.71 -1.39
C ARG A 167 -12.91 5.37 -0.58
N VAL A 168 -13.17 5.81 0.63
CA VAL A 168 -12.12 6.33 1.54
C VAL A 168 -11.07 5.26 1.82
N ASP A 169 -11.46 4.00 2.07
CA ASP A 169 -10.51 2.90 2.27
C ASP A 169 -9.66 2.63 1.01
N VAL A 170 -10.25 2.72 -0.18
CA VAL A 170 -9.52 2.61 -1.46
C VAL A 170 -8.51 3.75 -1.61
N ILE A 171 -8.94 4.99 -1.38
CA ILE A 171 -8.08 6.18 -1.43
C ILE A 171 -6.92 6.05 -0.44
N ASP A 172 -7.19 5.63 0.79
CA ASP A 172 -6.15 5.42 1.81
C ASP A 172 -5.14 4.35 1.41
N THR A 173 -5.61 3.32 0.71
CA THR A 173 -4.74 2.26 0.19
C THR A 173 -3.86 2.78 -0.95
N ILE A 174 -4.41 3.60 -1.85
CA ILE A 174 -3.65 4.29 -2.91
C ILE A 174 -2.58 5.19 -2.28
N VAL A 175 -2.93 6.00 -1.29
CA VAL A 175 -1.98 6.85 -0.56
C VAL A 175 -0.85 6.03 0.04
N ALA A 176 -1.16 4.93 0.73
CA ALA A 176 -0.15 4.07 1.34
C ALA A 176 0.77 3.42 0.28
N ALA A 177 0.24 3.12 -0.91
CA ALA A 177 0.99 2.56 -2.02
C ALA A 177 1.92 3.59 -2.70
N THR A 178 1.46 4.83 -2.86
CA THR A 178 2.20 5.88 -3.60
C THR A 178 3.18 6.68 -2.74
N MET A 179 2.93 6.79 -1.44
CA MET A 179 3.76 7.56 -0.52
C MET A 179 5.23 7.14 -0.62
N GLY A 180 6.16 8.07 -0.89
CA GLY A 180 7.59 7.79 -0.99
C GLY A 180 7.97 6.77 -2.07
N SER A 181 7.10 6.51 -3.05
CA SER A 181 7.34 5.58 -4.16
C SER A 181 7.03 6.27 -5.50
N PRO A 182 8.00 6.98 -6.10
CA PRO A 182 7.77 7.72 -7.34
C PRO A 182 7.40 6.80 -8.52
N ALA A 183 7.89 5.55 -8.54
CA ALA A 183 7.51 4.58 -9.56
C ALA A 183 6.02 4.22 -9.48
N THR A 184 5.52 3.91 -8.27
CA THR A 184 4.10 3.63 -8.04
C THR A 184 3.23 4.85 -8.36
N MET A 185 3.73 6.04 -8.04
CA MET A 185 3.03 7.30 -8.35
C MET A 185 2.86 7.51 -9.86
N ARG A 186 3.93 7.33 -10.63
CA ARG A 186 3.87 7.43 -12.09
C ARG A 186 2.89 6.44 -12.69
N THR A 187 2.89 5.19 -12.22
CA THR A 187 1.87 4.23 -12.65
C THR A 187 0.47 4.73 -12.32
N PHE A 188 0.23 5.27 -11.13
CA PHE A 188 -1.09 5.81 -10.78
C PHE A 188 -1.53 6.95 -11.73
N GLU A 189 -0.61 7.85 -12.10
CA GLU A 189 -0.85 8.93 -13.06
C GLU A 189 -1.12 8.40 -14.48
N GLU A 190 -0.27 7.48 -14.96
CA GLU A 190 -0.39 6.83 -16.27
C GLU A 190 -1.70 6.04 -16.44
N ARG A 191 -2.26 5.54 -15.33
CA ARG A 191 -3.54 4.82 -15.30
C ARG A 191 -4.74 5.74 -15.08
N GLU A 192 -4.57 7.04 -15.28
CA GLU A 192 -5.62 8.07 -15.13
C GLU A 192 -6.21 8.12 -13.70
N GLY A 193 -5.45 7.69 -12.69
CA GLY A 193 -5.91 7.67 -11.31
C GLY A 193 -6.19 9.06 -10.75
N VAL A 194 -5.37 10.05 -11.14
CA VAL A 194 -5.56 11.45 -10.75
C VAL A 194 -6.84 12.02 -11.36
N ALA A 195 -7.07 11.79 -12.66
CA ALA A 195 -8.28 12.22 -13.35
C ALA A 195 -9.53 11.56 -12.72
N THR A 196 -9.45 10.26 -12.46
CA THR A 196 -10.51 9.50 -11.76
C THR A 196 -10.88 10.12 -10.42
N MET A 197 -9.89 10.54 -9.61
CA MET A 197 -10.16 11.22 -8.34
C MET A 197 -10.73 12.62 -8.53
N ALA A 198 -10.23 13.39 -9.50
CA ALA A 198 -10.69 14.75 -9.77
C ALA A 198 -12.15 14.80 -10.24
N ASP A 199 -12.56 13.81 -11.04
CA ASP A 199 -13.92 13.69 -11.57
C ASP A 199 -14.94 13.21 -10.52
N MET A 200 -14.49 12.85 -9.32
CA MET A 200 -15.41 12.41 -8.27
C MET A 200 -16.35 13.55 -7.82
N PRO A 201 -17.67 13.26 -7.67
CA PRO A 201 -18.62 14.26 -7.24
C PRO A 201 -18.27 14.88 -5.88
N GLY A 202 -18.24 16.21 -5.82
CA GLY A 202 -18.08 16.95 -4.56
C GLY A 202 -16.64 17.16 -4.08
N VAL A 203 -15.62 16.79 -4.86
CA VAL A 203 -14.20 17.06 -4.54
C VAL A 203 -13.94 18.54 -4.33
N LEU A 204 -14.33 19.37 -5.31
CA LEU A 204 -14.15 20.83 -5.25
C LEU A 204 -15.05 21.53 -4.23
N ARG A 205 -16.09 20.85 -3.73
CA ARG A 205 -16.98 21.40 -2.70
C ARG A 205 -16.45 21.19 -1.29
N GLY A 206 -15.41 20.36 -1.11
CA GLY A 206 -14.70 20.17 0.16
C GLY A 206 -15.52 19.64 1.34
N SER A 207 -16.80 19.30 1.14
CA SER A 207 -17.74 19.08 2.24
C SER A 207 -17.86 17.62 2.68
N GLY A 208 -17.20 16.68 2.00
CA GLY A 208 -17.30 15.24 2.27
C GLY A 208 -15.98 14.60 2.70
N VAL A 209 -16.06 13.51 3.47
CA VAL A 209 -14.88 12.73 3.94
C VAL A 209 -14.02 12.26 2.77
N VAL A 210 -14.65 11.88 1.65
CA VAL A 210 -13.96 11.53 0.39
C VAL A 210 -13.19 12.71 -0.17
N SER A 211 -13.79 13.91 -0.22
CA SER A 211 -13.14 15.13 -0.72
C SER A 211 -11.92 15.52 0.11
N VAL A 212 -12.03 15.47 1.45
CA VAL A 212 -10.89 15.74 2.34
C VAL A 212 -9.75 14.76 2.09
N ARG A 213 -10.08 13.49 1.85
CA ARG A 213 -9.06 12.46 1.58
C ARG A 213 -8.40 12.63 0.22
N ILE A 214 -9.15 12.99 -0.82
CA ILE A 214 -8.62 13.31 -2.14
C ILE A 214 -7.68 14.52 -2.07
N LEU A 215 -8.07 15.58 -1.34
CA LEU A 215 -7.20 16.73 -1.13
C LEU A 215 -5.91 16.35 -0.40
N ALA A 216 -5.97 15.43 0.57
CA ALA A 216 -4.77 14.90 1.21
C ALA A 216 -3.86 14.16 0.21
N VAL A 217 -4.43 13.39 -0.73
CA VAL A 217 -3.66 12.73 -1.80
C VAL A 217 -3.01 13.75 -2.72
N PHE A 218 -3.77 14.77 -3.16
CA PHE A 218 -3.23 15.84 -4.00
C PHE A 218 -2.11 16.61 -3.30
N ASN A 219 -2.22 16.88 -2.00
CA ASN A 219 -1.14 17.51 -1.25
C ASN A 219 0.11 16.62 -1.19
N ILE A 220 -0.04 15.31 -1.01
CA ILE A 220 1.09 14.37 -1.04
C ILE A 220 1.72 14.30 -2.44
N LEU A 221 0.91 14.23 -3.49
CA LEU A 221 1.37 14.27 -4.89
C LEU A 221 2.23 15.51 -5.15
N LEU A 222 1.72 16.69 -4.83
CA LEU A 222 2.41 17.95 -5.02
C LEU A 222 3.71 18.03 -4.20
N GLY A 223 3.67 17.59 -2.94
CA GLY A 223 4.86 17.57 -2.09
C GLY A 223 5.96 16.64 -2.60
N GLN A 224 5.60 15.45 -3.11
CA GLN A 224 6.57 14.52 -3.70
C GLN A 224 7.21 15.08 -4.99
N GLU A 225 6.45 15.84 -5.79
CA GLU A 225 6.99 16.52 -6.97
C GLU A 225 7.99 17.62 -6.60
N GLU A 226 7.69 18.41 -5.56
CA GLU A 226 8.57 19.47 -5.08
C GLU A 226 9.88 18.92 -4.50
N GLU A 227 9.81 17.84 -3.71
CA GLU A 227 11.00 17.11 -3.22
C GLU A 227 11.86 16.58 -4.38
N ALA A 228 11.25 16.01 -5.42
CA ALA A 228 11.97 15.51 -6.59
C ALA A 228 12.67 16.65 -7.36
N ARG A 229 12.00 17.79 -7.53
CA ARG A 229 12.58 18.99 -8.16
C ARG A 229 13.74 19.55 -7.34
N GLN A 230 13.59 19.66 -6.03
CA GLN A 230 14.65 20.17 -5.16
C GLN A 230 15.89 19.26 -5.17
N THR A 231 15.67 17.94 -5.15
CA THR A 231 16.76 16.95 -5.26
C THR A 231 17.50 17.07 -6.58
N ALA A 232 16.78 17.32 -7.69
CA ALA A 232 17.38 17.52 -9.01
C ALA A 232 18.21 18.82 -9.09
N ILE A 233 17.73 19.90 -8.47
CA ILE A 233 18.45 21.19 -8.37
C ILE A 233 19.71 21.02 -7.51
N SER A 234 19.59 20.42 -6.32
CA SER A 234 20.73 20.18 -5.43
C SER A 234 21.76 19.26 -6.07
N ALA A 235 21.35 18.17 -6.73
CA ALA A 235 22.26 17.31 -7.46
C ALA A 235 23.02 18.10 -8.54
N SER A 236 22.32 18.94 -9.32
CA SER A 236 22.94 19.81 -10.33
C SER A 236 23.92 20.84 -9.75
N GLN A 237 23.71 21.27 -8.50
CA GLN A 237 24.62 22.15 -7.77
C GLN A 237 25.82 21.40 -7.17
N THR A 238 25.67 20.14 -6.73
CA THR A 238 26.78 19.31 -6.23
C THR A 238 27.81 19.01 -7.33
N TRP A 239 27.40 18.97 -8.60
CA TRP A 239 28.33 18.89 -9.74
C TRP A 239 29.14 20.18 -9.98
N MET A 240 28.89 21.25 -9.22
CA MET A 240 29.68 22.49 -9.25
C MET A 240 30.78 22.55 -8.16
N GLU A 241 31.01 21.48 -7.38
CA GLU A 241 31.99 21.50 -6.29
C GLU A 241 33.40 21.02 -6.74
N VAL A 242 34.19 22.02 -7.12
CA VAL A 242 35.64 22.23 -6.89
C VAL A 242 36.57 21.00 -6.91
N ASN A 243 37.36 20.90 -7.99
CA ASN A 243 38.62 20.15 -8.05
C ASN A 243 39.60 20.71 -6.99
N PRO A 244 40.46 19.93 -6.29
CA PRO A 244 41.42 20.36 -5.25
C PRO A 244 42.34 21.57 -5.55
N LEU A 245 42.28 22.16 -6.75
CA LEU A 245 43.02 23.34 -7.17
C LEU A 245 42.14 24.62 -7.32
N GLY A 246 40.86 24.59 -6.91
CA GLY A 246 40.05 25.81 -6.80
C GLY A 246 39.62 26.47 -8.12
N GLN A 247 39.62 25.74 -9.25
CA GLN A 247 39.20 26.28 -10.55
C GLN A 247 37.82 25.74 -10.99
N PRO A 248 36.91 26.59 -11.49
CA PRO A 248 35.64 26.14 -12.07
C PRO A 248 35.92 25.43 -13.40
N THR A 249 35.63 24.13 -13.46
CA THR A 249 35.77 23.34 -14.70
C THR A 249 34.37 23.07 -15.25
N LEU A 250 34.03 23.64 -16.41
CA LEU A 250 32.84 23.27 -17.15
C LEU A 250 33.08 21.91 -17.83
N LEU A 251 32.67 20.81 -17.20
CA LEU A 251 32.56 19.53 -17.88
C LEU A 251 31.28 19.52 -18.71
N CYS A 252 31.44 19.36 -20.02
CA CYS A 252 30.40 19.28 -21.02
C CYS A 252 29.31 18.28 -20.60
N GLY A 253 28.08 18.76 -20.40
CA GLY A 253 26.92 17.91 -20.11
C GLY A 253 26.54 17.00 -21.29
N PRO A 254 25.69 15.98 -21.06
CA PRO A 254 25.20 15.11 -22.12
C PRO A 254 24.45 15.94 -23.17
N ARG A 255 24.86 15.82 -24.43
CA ARG A 255 24.24 16.52 -25.58
C ARG A 255 22.76 16.12 -25.67
N HIS A 256 21.87 17.03 -25.26
CA HIS A 256 20.52 17.08 -25.80
C HIS A 256 20.62 17.33 -27.31
N HIS A 257 20.35 16.31 -28.11
CA HIS A 257 20.18 16.49 -29.55
C HIS A 257 18.88 17.28 -29.77
N LYS A 258 19.04 18.51 -30.26
CA LYS A 258 17.97 19.45 -30.59
C LYS A 258 16.97 18.87 -31.60
N LEU A 259 15.69 18.96 -31.28
CA LEU A 259 14.67 19.35 -32.26
C LEU A 259 14.94 20.81 -32.64
N ASP A 260 15.25 21.09 -33.92
CA ASP A 260 14.32 21.84 -34.78
C ASP A 260 14.90 22.17 -36.17
N GLU A 261 13.99 22.03 -37.14
CA GLU A 261 13.90 22.72 -38.43
C GLU A 261 15.10 22.79 -39.38
N ARG A 262 14.97 22.10 -40.53
CA ARG A 262 15.06 22.78 -41.84
C ARG A 262 14.43 21.98 -42.98
N ARG A 263 13.35 22.56 -43.49
CA ARG A 263 12.83 22.48 -44.86
C ARG A 263 13.92 22.40 -45.95
N ARG A 264 13.56 21.71 -47.05
CA ARG A 264 14.13 21.68 -48.44
C ARG A 264 15.41 20.86 -48.56
N TYR A 265 15.52 19.86 -49.44
CA TYR A 265 15.29 19.84 -50.89
C TYR A 265 14.64 18.50 -51.33
N LEU A 266 13.59 18.48 -52.15
CA LEU A 266 13.65 18.36 -53.63
C LEU A 266 14.37 17.09 -54.13
N MET A 267 13.63 15.98 -54.22
CA MET A 267 13.37 15.21 -55.45
C MET A 267 12.08 14.40 -55.27
#